data_AF-A0A536LE68-F1
#
_entry.id   AF-A0A536LE68-F1
#
_cell.length_a   1.000
_cell.length_b   1.000
_cell.length_c   1.000
_cell.angle_alpha   90.00
_cell.angle_beta   90.00
_cell.angle_gamma   90.00
#
_symmetry.space_group_name_H-M   'P 1'
#
loop_
_entity.id
_entity.type
_entity.pdbx_description
1 polymer ?
#
loop_
_entity_poly.entity_id
_entity_poly.type
_entity_poly.pdbx_seq_one_letter_code
_entity_poly.pdbx_strand_id
1 'polypeptide(L)'
;MQGHGGGPKSRAGKAASSRNAVTHGLTASAPVVRQVESIEDWERHAEQVIASIEPEGYLETQLAVRAAGLLWRLRRVAEYEAEH
;
A
#
# COMPACT_ATOMS: atom_id res chain seq x y z
N MET A 1 31.70 13.81 -7.72
CA MET A 1 31.02 12.64 -7.12
C MET A 1 30.11 13.14 -6.00
N GLN A 2 28.82 13.32 -6.26
CA GLN A 2 27.87 13.73 -5.21
C GLN A 2 26.87 12.60 -5.02
N GLY A 3 27.15 11.76 -4.03
CA GLY A 3 26.15 10.86 -3.45
C GLY A 3 25.41 11.64 -2.36
N HIS A 4 24.15 11.96 -2.59
CA HIS A 4 23.25 12.43 -1.53
C HIS A 4 22.10 11.42 -1.37
N GLY A 5 22.47 10.15 -1.14
CA GLY A 5 21.57 9.12 -0.64
C GLY A 5 21.42 9.25 0.88
N GLY A 6 20.95 10.40 1.35
CA GLY A 6 20.69 10.65 2.77
C GLY A 6 19.30 10.15 3.16
N GLY A 7 19.09 8.83 3.18
CA GLY A 7 17.84 8.26 3.67
C GLY A 7 17.58 8.66 5.13
N PRO A 8 16.31 8.78 5.57
CA PRO A 8 16.00 9.24 6.90
C PRO A 8 16.60 8.32 7.98
N LYS A 9 17.34 8.93 8.92
CA LYS A 9 18.07 8.21 9.99
C LYS A 9 17.25 8.03 11.28
N SER A 10 16.12 8.72 11.41
CA SER A 10 15.22 8.63 12.57
C SER A 10 14.05 7.68 12.30
N ARG A 11 13.48 7.09 13.35
CA ARG A 11 12.26 6.25 13.25
C ARG A 11 11.11 7.02 12.60
N ALA A 12 10.90 8.27 12.99
CA ALA A 12 9.89 9.15 12.38
C ALA A 12 10.15 9.40 10.89
N GLY A 13 11.42 9.61 10.51
CA GLY A 13 11.79 9.79 9.10
C GLY A 13 11.58 8.52 8.28
N LYS A 14 11.87 7.34 8.85
CA LYS A 14 11.60 6.06 8.21
C LYS A 14 10.09 5.83 8.04
N ALA A 15 9.28 6.14 9.05
CA ALA A 15 7.83 6.06 8.97
C ALA A 15 7.26 7.01 7.89
N ALA A 16 7.74 8.26 7.83
CA ALA A 16 7.33 9.20 6.78
C ALA A 16 7.77 8.74 5.39
N SER A 17 8.99 8.22 5.25
CA SER A 17 9.47 7.68 3.97
C SER A 17 8.74 6.40 3.56
N SER A 18 8.34 5.57 4.52
CA SER A 18 7.46 4.41 4.33
C SER A 18 6.10 4.86 3.79
N ARG A 19 5.46 5.85 4.44
CA ARG A 19 4.18 6.43 3.96
C ARG A 19 4.30 7.04 2.56
N ASN A 20 5.38 7.75 2.25
CA ASN A 20 5.58 8.31 0.91
C ASN A 20 5.82 7.22 -0.15
N ALA A 21 6.58 6.17 0.17
CA ALA A 21 6.78 5.03 -0.72
C ALA A 21 5.46 4.28 -0.96
N VAL A 22 4.63 4.16 0.07
CA VAL A 22 3.27 3.64 -0.01
C VAL A 22 2.43 4.52 -0.93
N THR A 23 2.29 5.82 -0.66
CA THR A 23 1.49 6.74 -1.50
C THR A 23 1.94 6.69 -2.97
N HIS A 24 3.25 6.75 -3.24
CA HIS A 24 3.75 6.67 -4.61
C HIS A 24 3.56 5.28 -5.24
N GLY A 25 3.67 4.20 -4.47
CA GLY A 25 3.42 2.83 -4.94
C GLY A 25 1.94 2.56 -5.24
N LEU A 26 1.05 3.07 -4.39
CA LEU A 26 -0.41 2.97 -4.53
C LEU A 26 -0.92 3.78 -5.73
N THR A 27 -0.36 4.97 -5.96
CA THR A 27 -0.74 5.85 -7.07
C THR A 27 -0.16 5.44 -8.42
N ALA A 28 0.99 4.74 -8.46
CA ALA A 28 1.62 4.32 -9.71
C ALA A 28 0.90 3.16 -10.42
N SER A 29 0.16 2.31 -9.70
CA SER A 29 -0.57 1.16 -10.29
C SER A 29 -1.68 0.68 -9.36
N ALA A 30 -2.67 1.54 -9.07
CA ALA A 30 -3.82 1.15 -8.28
C ALA A 30 -4.52 -0.07 -8.94
N PRO A 31 -4.76 -1.19 -8.23
CA PRO A 31 -5.36 -2.42 -8.76
C PRO A 31 -6.89 -2.32 -8.93
N VAL A 32 -7.37 -1.10 -9.15
CA VAL A 32 -8.78 -0.71 -9.19
C VAL A 32 -9.33 -0.95 -10.58
N VAL A 33 -10.42 -1.71 -10.67
CA VAL A 33 -11.23 -1.81 -11.89
C VAL A 33 -12.08 -0.56 -12.01
N ARG A 34 -11.62 0.38 -12.86
CA ARG A 34 -12.33 1.65 -13.08
C ARG A 34 -13.78 1.39 -13.49
N GLN A 35 -14.68 2.28 -13.07
CA GLN A 35 -16.14 2.21 -13.26
C GLN A 35 -16.90 1.29 -12.31
N VAL A 36 -16.23 0.33 -11.65
CA VAL A 36 -16.85 -0.58 -10.67
C VAL A 36 -16.30 -0.31 -9.26
N GLU A 37 -15.02 0.00 -9.16
CA GLU A 37 -14.32 0.23 -7.90
C GLU A 37 -13.89 1.70 -7.76
N SER A 38 -13.85 2.18 -6.51
CA SER A 38 -13.40 3.53 -6.16
C SER A 38 -11.92 3.54 -5.81
N ILE A 39 -11.20 4.56 -6.33
CA ILE A 39 -9.79 4.81 -5.96
C ILE A 39 -9.69 5.17 -4.48
N GLU A 40 -10.64 5.95 -3.95
CA GLU A 40 -10.66 6.35 -2.54
C GLU A 40 -10.86 5.15 -1.61
N ASP A 41 -11.69 4.19 -2.01
CA ASP A 41 -11.90 2.96 -1.23
C ASP A 41 -10.66 2.07 -1.23
N TRP A 42 -9.97 2.00 -2.37
CA TRP A 42 -8.68 1.34 -2.47
C TRP A 42 -7.62 2.01 -1.58
N GLU A 43 -7.51 3.34 -1.61
CA GLU A 43 -6.54 4.09 -0.80
C GLU A 43 -6.80 3.88 0.70
N ARG A 44 -8.07 3.96 1.12
CA ARG A 44 -8.47 3.70 2.51
C ARG A 44 -8.18 2.27 2.95
N HIS A 45 -8.51 1.28 2.12
CA HIS A 45 -8.18 -0.13 2.37
C HIS A 45 -6.68 -0.34 2.51
N ALA A 46 -5.90 0.21 1.58
CA ALA A 46 -4.46 0.06 1.61
C ALA A 46 -3.83 0.72 2.84
N GLU A 47 -4.29 1.92 3.22
CA GLU A 47 -3.83 2.58 4.45
C GLU A 47 -4.14 1.73 5.69
N GLN A 48 -5.34 1.16 5.78
CA GLN A 48 -5.73 0.30 6.91
C GLN A 48 -4.90 -0.99 7.00
N VAL A 49 -4.67 -1.68 5.88
CA VAL A 49 -3.85 -2.91 5.84
C VAL A 49 -2.39 -2.60 6.21
N ILE A 50 -1.85 -1.49 5.74
CA ILE A 50 -0.46 -1.14 6.02
C ILE A 50 -0.31 -0.69 7.47
N ALA A 51 -1.26 0.09 7.98
CA ALA A 51 -1.29 0.50 9.39
C ALA A 51 -1.41 -0.70 10.34
N SER A 52 -2.14 -1.76 9.97
CA SER A 52 -2.26 -2.96 10.82
C SER A 52 -1.01 -3.84 10.84
N ILE A 53 -0.15 -3.75 9.81
CA ILE A 53 1.11 -4.49 9.73
C ILE A 53 2.24 -3.75 10.50
N GLU A 54 2.11 -2.44 10.69
CA GLU A 54 3.11 -1.58 11.36
C GLU A 54 4.55 -1.79 10.85
N PRO A 55 4.81 -1.66 9.53
CA PRO A 55 6.14 -1.92 8.98
C PRO A 55 7.19 -0.91 9.47
N GLU A 56 8.32 -1.40 9.96
CA GLU A 56 9.43 -0.59 10.47
C GLU A 56 10.45 -0.24 9.38
N GLY A 57 10.54 -1.06 8.34
CA GLY A 57 11.56 -0.97 7.30
C GLY A 57 11.03 -1.15 5.88
N TYR A 58 11.86 -0.78 4.90
CA TYR A 58 11.52 -0.80 3.48
C TYR A 58 10.97 -2.16 3.01
N LEU A 59 11.61 -3.27 3.39
CA LEU A 59 11.15 -4.60 3.00
C LEU A 59 9.71 -4.86 3.48
N GLU A 60 9.44 -4.57 4.74
CA GLU A 60 8.12 -4.76 5.35
C GLU A 60 7.09 -3.84 4.71
N THR A 61 7.43 -2.59 4.42
CA THR A 61 6.58 -1.67 3.66
C THR A 61 6.19 -2.25 2.30
N GLN A 62 7.17 -2.79 1.57
CA GLN A 62 6.94 -3.37 0.25
C GLN A 62 6.12 -4.66 0.32
N LEU A 63 6.17 -5.40 1.44
CA LEU A 63 5.31 -6.56 1.67
C LEU A 63 3.89 -6.13 2.04
N ALA A 64 3.74 -5.10 2.89
CA ALA A 64 2.45 -4.56 3.30
C ALA A 64 1.65 -3.99 2.12
N VAL A 65 2.30 -3.23 1.22
CA VAL A 65 1.66 -2.73 -0.02
C VAL A 65 1.20 -3.88 -0.92
N ARG A 66 2.02 -4.94 -1.06
CA ARG A 66 1.63 -6.12 -1.84
C ARG A 66 0.45 -6.86 -1.19
N ALA A 67 0.47 -7.01 0.12
CA ALA A 67 -0.62 -7.63 0.87
C ALA A 67 -1.94 -6.87 0.65
N ALA A 68 -1.91 -5.53 0.77
CA ALA A 68 -3.08 -4.69 0.49
C ALA A 68 -3.67 -4.96 -0.90
N GLY A 69 -2.81 -4.99 -1.94
CA GLY A 69 -3.24 -5.25 -3.31
C GLY A 69 -3.79 -6.66 -3.54
N LEU A 70 -3.19 -7.68 -2.90
CA LEU A 70 -3.70 -9.05 -2.98
C LEU A 70 -5.05 -9.20 -2.27
N LEU A 71 -5.20 -8.63 -1.08
CA LEU A 71 -6.44 -8.66 -0.32
C LEU A 71 -7.58 -7.96 -1.06
N TRP A 72 -7.30 -6.83 -1.72
CA TRP A 72 -8.27 -6.14 -2.56
C TRP A 72 -8.77 -7.02 -3.72
N ARG A 73 -7.86 -7.74 -4.37
CA ARG A 73 -8.22 -8.67 -5.46
C ARG A 73 -8.99 -9.89 -4.97
N LEU A 74 -8.65 -10.41 -3.79
CA LEU A 74 -9.35 -11.54 -3.17
C LEU A 74 -10.77 -11.16 -2.75
N ARG A 75 -10.99 -9.92 -2.28
CA ARG A 75 -12.32 -9.41 -1.96
C ARG A 75 -13.28 -9.56 -3.14
N ARG A 76 -12.82 -9.26 -4.37
CA ARG A 76 -13.64 -9.47 -5.57
C ARG A 76 -14.08 -10.92 -5.72
N VAL A 77 -13.16 -11.87 -5.54
CA VAL A 77 -13.48 -13.30 -5.66
C VAL A 77 -14.53 -13.71 -4.64
N ALA A 78 -14.37 -13.26 -3.39
CA ALA A 78 -15.34 -13.53 -2.33
C ALA A 78 -16.72 -12.91 -2.60
N GLU A 79 -16.78 -11.71 -3.17
CA GLU A 79 -18.04 -11.08 -3.59
C GLU A 79 -18.74 -11.90 -4.69
N TYR A 80 -18.00 -12.37 -5.71
CA TYR A 80 -18.55 -13.24 -6.75
C TYR A 80 -19.06 -14.58 -6.21
N GLU A 81 -18.35 -15.18 -5.25
CA GLU A 81 -18.75 -16.44 -4.62
C GLU A 81 -20.00 -16.30 -3.74
N ALA A 82 -20.23 -15.14 -3.14
CA ALA A 82 -21.39 -14.89 -2.28
C ALA A 82 -22.69 -14.59 -3.06
N GLU A 83 -22.57 -14.15 -4.32
CA GLU A 83 -23.71 -13.87 -5.21
C GLU A 83 -24.23 -15.09 -5.97
N HIS A 84 -23.57 -16.26 -5.83
CA HIS A 84 -23.94 -17.54 -6.46
C HIS A 84 -24.30 -18.60 -5.41
#